data_AF-A0A4S2V6S3-F1
#
_entry.id   AF-A0A4S2V6S3-F1
#
_cell.length_a   1.000
_cell.length_b   1.000
_cell.length_c   1.000
_cell.angle_alpha   90.00
_cell.angle_beta   90.00
_cell.angle_gamma   90.00
#
_symmetry.space_group_name_H-M   'P 1'
#
loop_
_entity.id
_entity.type
_entity.pdbx_description
1 polymer ?
#
loop_
_entity_poly.entity_id
_entity_poly.type
_entity_poly.pdbx_seq_one_letter_code
_entity_poly.pdbx_strand_id
1 'polypeptide(L)'
;MPGPDLPPPAAPMTAEALLARWPTAAPKAELVHGVLVFAGDFDERDVEAARRTYPGRRPVLNADGGLEVHPAGTGVPTPLVSRTAGPSGQEGGT
;
A
#
# COMPACT_ATOMS: atom_id res chain seq x y z
N MET A 1 11.41 -10.51 -1.48
CA MET A 1 10.87 -11.58 -2.33
C MET A 1 9.58 -11.06 -2.94
N PRO A 2 9.39 -11.05 -4.27
CA PRO A 2 8.09 -10.70 -4.83
C PRO A 2 7.05 -11.69 -4.30
N GLY A 3 5.91 -11.19 -3.83
CA GLY A 3 4.84 -12.06 -3.32
C GLY A 3 4.24 -12.95 -4.42
N PRO A 4 3.42 -13.95 -4.02
CA PRO A 4 2.91 -14.97 -4.93
C PRO A 4 2.15 -14.37 -6.12
N ASP A 5 2.23 -15.05 -7.26
CA ASP A 5 1.60 -14.58 -8.50
C ASP A 5 0.08 -14.48 -8.35
N LEU A 6 -0.47 -13.34 -8.79
CA LEU A 6 -1.89 -13.09 -8.83
C LEU A 6 -2.55 -13.79 -10.02
N PRO A 7 -3.82 -14.19 -9.91
CA PRO A 7 -4.59 -14.61 -11.07
C PRO A 7 -4.66 -13.48 -12.12
N PRO A 8 -4.79 -13.80 -13.43
CA PRO A 8 -4.95 -12.80 -14.46
C PRO A 8 -6.14 -11.85 -14.20
N PRO A 9 -6.12 -10.59 -14.68
CA PRO A 9 -7.15 -9.59 -14.41
C PRO A 9 -8.61 -10.01 -14.69
N ALA A 10 -8.81 -10.93 -15.63
CA ALA A 10 -10.13 -11.42 -16.03
C ALA A 10 -10.57 -12.67 -15.25
N ALA A 11 -9.70 -13.24 -14.42
CA ALA A 11 -10.00 -14.40 -13.60
C ALA A 11 -10.42 -13.96 -12.18
N PRO A 12 -11.38 -14.67 -11.55
CA PRO A 12 -11.77 -14.39 -10.18
C PRO A 12 -10.61 -14.63 -9.22
N MET A 13 -10.54 -13.83 -8.15
CA MET A 13 -9.63 -14.05 -7.04
C MET A 13 -10.08 -15.30 -6.26
N THR A 14 -9.19 -16.27 -6.05
CA THR A 14 -9.49 -17.41 -5.18
C THR A 14 -9.26 -17.04 -3.71
N ALA A 15 -9.90 -17.76 -2.78
CA ALA A 15 -9.69 -17.54 -1.35
C ALA A 15 -8.22 -17.83 -0.97
N GLU A 16 -7.59 -18.82 -1.59
CA GLU A 16 -6.18 -19.15 -1.39
C GLU A 16 -5.26 -18.04 -1.88
N ALA A 17 -5.53 -17.46 -3.07
CA ALA A 17 -4.77 -16.33 -3.59
C ALA A 17 -4.94 -15.08 -2.71
N LEU A 18 -6.16 -14.85 -2.22
CA LEU A 18 -6.47 -13.77 -1.29
C LEU A 18 -5.67 -13.93 0.01
N LEU A 19 -5.66 -15.13 0.61
CA LEU A 19 -4.95 -15.39 1.86
C LEU A 19 -3.42 -15.44 1.69
N ALA A 20 -2.92 -15.87 0.54
CA ALA A 20 -1.49 -15.91 0.28
C ALA A 20 -0.90 -14.53 0.00
N ARG A 21 -1.68 -13.66 -0.66
CA ARG A 21 -1.24 -12.29 -0.98
C ARG A 21 -1.55 -11.30 0.14
N TRP A 22 -2.72 -11.46 0.75
CA TRP A 22 -3.16 -10.69 1.91
C TRP A 22 -3.25 -11.67 3.10
N PRO A 23 -2.10 -12.11 3.67
CA PRO A 23 -2.06 -13.01 4.83
C PRO A 23 -2.72 -12.43 6.09
N THR A 24 -3.25 -11.22 6.01
CA THR A 24 -4.03 -10.54 7.01
C THR A 24 -5.30 -9.94 6.39
N ALA A 25 -6.34 -10.73 6.20
CA ALA A 25 -7.69 -10.16 6.30
C ALA A 25 -7.88 -9.69 7.75
N ALA A 26 -7.35 -8.49 8.05
CA ALA A 26 -7.16 -7.84 9.36
C ALA A 26 -6.10 -8.50 10.28
N PRO A 27 -5.11 -7.72 10.74
CA PRO A 27 -5.44 -6.68 11.70
C PRO A 27 -5.27 -5.29 11.10
N LYS A 28 -6.33 -4.49 11.25
CA LYS A 28 -6.36 -3.03 11.05
C LYS A 28 -6.18 -2.54 9.61
N ALA A 29 -7.27 -2.59 8.85
CA ALA A 29 -7.54 -1.47 7.95
C ALA A 29 -7.88 -0.26 8.83
N GLU A 30 -6.94 0.67 9.00
CA GLU A 30 -7.22 1.90 9.73
C GLU A 30 -7.72 2.97 8.75
N LEU A 31 -8.75 3.70 9.17
CA LEU A 31 -9.19 4.89 8.46
C LEU A 31 -8.53 6.10 9.13
N VAL A 32 -7.46 6.62 8.53
CA VAL A 32 -6.70 7.77 9.05
C VAL A 32 -6.96 8.96 8.13
N HIS A 33 -7.58 10.03 8.65
CA HIS A 33 -7.93 11.22 7.86
C HIS A 33 -8.67 10.93 6.53
N GLY A 34 -9.50 9.88 6.50
CA GLY A 34 -10.25 9.47 5.30
C GLY A 34 -9.46 8.60 4.31
N VAL A 35 -8.24 8.20 4.66
CA VAL A 35 -7.37 7.28 3.92
C VAL A 35 -7.50 5.87 4.52
N LEU A 36 -7.75 4.86 3.69
CA LEU A 36 -7.67 3.45 4.12
C LEU A 36 -6.20 3.04 4.13
N VAL A 37 -5.70 2.55 5.26
CA VAL A 37 -4.31 2.12 5.42
C VAL A 37 -4.27 0.62 5.67
N PHE A 38 -3.52 -0.10 4.84
CA PHE A 38 -3.29 -1.54 4.94
C PHE A 38 -1.80 -1.78 5.25
N ALA A 39 -1.50 -2.38 6.40
CA ALA A 39 -0.15 -2.83 6.74
C ALA A 39 0.15 -4.18 6.07
N GLY A 40 1.35 -4.34 5.53
CA GLY A 40 1.78 -5.57 4.85
C GLY A 40 2.90 -5.29 3.84
N ASP A 41 3.28 -6.32 3.07
CA ASP A 41 4.27 -6.25 2.00
C ASP A 41 3.57 -6.17 0.63
N PHE A 42 3.14 -4.98 0.24
CA PHE A 42 2.45 -4.72 -1.03
C PHE A 42 3.43 -4.27 -2.12
N ASP A 43 3.07 -4.54 -3.38
CA ASP A 43 3.80 -4.03 -4.56
C ASP A 43 2.86 -3.38 -5.58
N GLU A 44 3.40 -2.91 -6.70
CA GLU A 44 2.67 -2.18 -7.73
C GLU A 44 1.49 -2.98 -8.30
N ARG A 45 1.54 -4.32 -8.29
CA ARG A 45 0.41 -5.16 -8.75
C ARG A 45 -0.79 -4.99 -7.83
N ASP A 46 -0.56 -4.82 -6.53
CA ASP A 46 -1.62 -4.58 -5.55
C ASP A 46 -2.18 -3.16 -5.67
N VAL A 47 -1.35 -2.17 -6.02
CA VAL A 47 -1.81 -0.82 -6.36
C VAL A 47 -2.77 -0.87 -7.54
N GLU A 48 -2.43 -1.61 -8.61
CA GLU A 48 -3.29 -1.77 -9.78
C GLU A 48 -4.58 -2.55 -9.48
N ALA A 49 -4.53 -3.52 -8.57
CA ALA A 49 -5.73 -4.18 -8.06
C ALA A 49 -6.60 -3.20 -7.27
N ALA A 50 -6.01 -2.41 -6.36
CA ALA A 50 -6.71 -1.41 -5.57
C ALA A 50 -7.34 -0.30 -6.43
N ARG A 51 -6.70 0.11 -7.53
CA ARG A 51 -7.28 1.08 -8.48
C ARG A 51 -8.58 0.57 -9.09
N ARG A 52 -8.65 -0.74 -9.39
CA ARG A 52 -9.85 -1.39 -9.92
C ARG A 52 -10.93 -1.57 -8.85
N THR A 53 -10.52 -1.95 -7.64
CA THR A 53 -11.43 -2.15 -6.50
C THR A 53 -12.04 -0.84 -5.98
N TYR A 54 -11.29 0.26 -6.05
CA TYR A 54 -11.70 1.57 -5.53
C TYR A 54 -11.72 2.65 -6.62
N PRO A 55 -12.70 2.63 -7.55
CA PRO A 55 -12.79 3.61 -8.63
C PRO A 55 -12.78 5.07 -8.12
N GLY A 56 -11.98 5.92 -8.75
CA GLY A 56 -11.85 7.34 -8.40
C GLY A 56 -11.03 7.62 -7.14
N ARG A 57 -10.62 6.60 -6.38
CA ARG A 57 -9.64 6.74 -5.30
C ARG A 57 -8.21 6.74 -5.86
N ARG A 58 -7.25 7.10 -5.01
CA ARG A 58 -5.85 7.21 -5.38
C ARG A 58 -5.00 6.29 -4.51
N PRO A 59 -4.77 5.03 -4.92
CA PRO A 59 -3.91 4.10 -4.17
C PRO A 59 -2.42 4.45 -4.34
N VAL A 60 -1.64 4.27 -3.27
CA VAL A 60 -0.18 4.49 -3.24
C VAL A 60 0.49 3.52 -2.27
N LEU A 61 1.73 3.13 -2.55
CA LEU A 61 2.57 2.42 -1.59
C LEU A 61 3.22 3.41 -0.63
N ASN A 62 3.21 3.08 0.66
CA ASN A 62 3.88 3.86 1.67
C ASN A 62 5.31 3.34 1.92
N ALA A 63 6.07 4.06 2.74
CA ALA A 63 7.48 3.77 2.92
C ALA A 63 7.80 2.45 3.64
N ASP A 64 6.83 1.88 4.34
CA ASP A 64 6.96 0.63 5.10
C ASP A 64 6.44 -0.58 4.30
N GLY A 65 6.14 -0.40 3.01
CA GLY A 65 5.58 -1.46 2.14
C GLY A 65 4.06 -1.60 2.22
N GLY A 66 3.40 -0.79 3.06
CA GLY A 66 1.94 -0.76 3.19
C GLY A 66 1.24 -0.11 2.01
N LEU A 67 -0.06 -0.39 1.87
CA LEU A 67 -0.92 0.20 0.85
C LEU A 67 -1.84 1.26 1.47
N GLU A 68 -1.92 2.42 0.86
CA GLU A 68 -2.84 3.49 1.25
C GLU A 68 -3.81 3.80 0.12
N VAL A 69 -5.11 3.92 0.42
CA VAL A 69 -6.14 4.30 -0.56
C VAL A 69 -6.72 5.66 -0.19
N HIS A 70 -6.24 6.69 -0.89
CA HIS A 70 -6.60 8.08 -0.63
C HIS A 70 -7.95 8.47 -1.28
N PRO A 71 -8.67 9.46 -0.73
CA PRO A 71 -9.82 10.08 -1.40
C PRO A 71 -9.51 10.56 -2.81
N ALA A 72 -10.54 10.78 -3.61
CA ALA A 72 -10.40 11.39 -4.94
C ALA A 72 -9.71 12.76 -4.87
N GLY A 73 -9.00 13.12 -5.93
CA GLY A 73 -8.28 14.39 -6.04
C GLY A 73 -7.34 14.42 -7.22
N THR A 74 -6.54 15.48 -7.34
CA THR A 74 -5.55 15.63 -8.41
C THR A 74 -4.19 15.06 -8.00
N GLY A 75 -3.38 14.67 -8.99
CA GLY A 75 -2.00 14.23 -8.79
C GLY A 75 -1.84 12.91 -8.02
N VAL A 76 -0.58 12.58 -7.73
CA VAL A 76 -0.19 11.46 -6.87
C VAL A 76 -0.35 11.89 -5.42
N PRO A 77 -1.06 11.12 -4.57
CA PRO A 77 -1.21 11.47 -3.16
C PRO A 77 0.10 11.34 -2.40
N THR A 78 0.32 12.20 -1.41
CA THR A 78 1.42 12.06 -0.46
C THR A 78 1.09 10.94 0.54
N PRO A 79 1.96 9.91 0.71
CA PRO A 79 1.73 8.86 1.69
C PRO A 79 1.67 9.42 3.13
N LEU A 80 0.74 8.91 3.93
CA LEU A 80 0.65 9.24 5.36
C LEU A 80 1.84 8.67 6.12
N VAL A 81 2.27 7.45 5.76
CA VAL A 81 3.45 6.81 6.33
C VAL A 81 4.65 7.07 5.42
N SER A 82 5.59 7.86 5.93
CA SER A 82 6.83 8.20 5.23
C SER A 82 8.03 7.81 6.08
N ARG A 83 9.12 7.37 5.44
CA ARG A 83 10.37 7.11 6.15
C ARG A 83 10.89 8.43 6.69
N THR A 84 11.04 8.54 8.00
CA THR A 84 11.76 9.69 8.58
C THR A 84 13.17 9.65 8.03
N ALA A 85 13.64 10.74 7.43
CA ALA A 85 15.07 10.88 7.18
C ALA A 85 15.76 10.77 8.55
N GLY A 86 16.61 9.77 8.73
CA GLY A 86 17.45 9.70 9.93
C GLY A 86 18.27 10.99 10.04
N PRO A 87 18.64 11.43 11.26
CA PRO A 87 19.44 12.63 11.40
C PRO A 87 20.69 12.47 10.55
N SER A 88 20.87 13.38 9.58
CA SER A 88 22.12 13.51 8.83
C SER A 88 23.22 13.73 9.86
N GLY A 89 24.08 12.73 10.06
CA GLY A 89 25.23 12.81 10.94
C GLY A 89 26.07 14.03 10.55
N GLN A 90 26.05 15.05 11.40
CA GLN A 90 27.03 16.12 11.37
C GLN A 90 28.23 15.61 12.19
N GLU A 91 29.17 14.92 11.54
CA GLU A 91 30.47 14.65 12.12
C GLU A 91 31.35 15.91 12.02
N GLY A 92 31.41 16.62 13.15
CA GLY A 92 32.62 17.23 13.73
C GLY A 92 33.54 18.08 12.86
N GLY A 93 33.41 19.41 12.98
CA GLY A 93 34.58 20.23 13.36
C GLY A 93 34.78 20.07 14.89
N THR A 94 35.98 20.13 15.46
CA THR A 94 37.20 20.86 15.13
C THR A 94 38.41 20.04 15.54
#